data_AF-A0A819U9T2-F1
#
_entry.id   AF-A0A819U9T2-F1
#
_cell.length_a   1.000
_cell.length_b   1.000
_cell.length_c   1.000
_cell.angle_alpha   90.00
_cell.angle_beta   90.00
_cell.angle_gamma   90.00
#
_symmetry.space_group_name_H-M   'P 1'
#
loop_
_entity.id
_entity.type
_entity.pdbx_description
1 polymer ?
#
loop_
_entity_poly.entity_id
_entity_poly.type
_entity_poly.pdbx_seq_one_letter_code
_entity_poly.pdbx_strand_id
1 'polypeptide(L)'
;MPLLDANAIALLHTLLTTNSLSRLSTLCASLQAPVEHILSIVAAHPFVFARLRATDTPGDDRIAVVLDLTNCTFYARPPNGCTKDIACPYLHLCPSVVLPNRRCQRPHDCPLSHSLDTEHNRRVIIERGLENLPQKTLIMLILASADPSKTFAVCHHKPKPCREANCDDLHLCYFYMCSPHLCKYGDCKAGHSLMTQRNIDYLERRGLAHIEPIDVIALFRIVDENKKRSHFYRYQLEQQQQQQQQQQQQQQQAQPMMIMTLMMDEHGHQQQQPMIMF
;
A
#
# COMPACT_ATOMS: atom_id res chain seq x y z
N MET A 1 10.13 -1.16 4.36
CA MET A 1 10.20 0.27 4.00
C MET A 1 10.95 1.00 5.12
N PRO A 2 11.63 2.13 4.88
CA PRO A 2 12.26 2.86 5.98
C PRO A 2 11.20 3.33 6.98
N LEU A 3 11.52 3.25 8.26
CA LEU A 3 10.69 3.77 9.34
C LEU A 3 10.53 5.29 9.19
N LEU A 4 9.36 5.80 9.59
CA LEU A 4 9.12 7.23 9.67
C LEU A 4 9.87 7.82 10.86
N ASP A 5 10.73 8.82 10.63
CA ASP A 5 11.36 9.56 11.72
C ASP A 5 10.39 10.58 12.37
N ALA A 6 10.83 11.25 13.44
CA ALA A 6 9.99 12.21 14.16
C ALA A 6 9.51 13.37 13.28
N ASN A 7 10.32 13.83 12.32
CA ASN A 7 9.96 14.93 11.43
C ASN A 7 8.91 14.49 10.42
N ALA A 8 9.05 13.28 9.87
CA ALA A 8 8.06 12.67 9.00
C ALA A 8 6.73 12.44 9.72
N ILE A 9 6.76 11.99 10.97
CA ILE A 9 5.56 11.81 11.79
C ILE A 9 4.85 13.15 12.02
N ALA A 10 5.60 14.23 12.30
CA ALA A 10 5.04 15.56 12.49
C ALA A 10 4.40 16.11 11.20
N LEU A 11 5.06 15.93 10.05
CA LEU A 11 4.51 16.30 8.74
C LEU A 11 3.24 15.51 8.42
N LEU A 12 3.26 14.19 8.66
CA LEU A 12 2.10 13.32 8.46
C LEU A 12 0.92 13.75 9.33
N HIS A 13 1.15 13.98 10.62
CA HIS A 13 0.10 14.42 11.54
C HIS A 13 -0.50 15.76 11.11
N THR A 14 0.33 16.71 10.68
CA THR A 14 -0.14 18.01 10.17
C THR A 14 -1.04 17.81 8.95
N LEU A 15 -0.62 17.04 7.95
CA LEU A 15 -1.42 16.74 6.77
C LEU A 15 -2.72 15.99 7.09
N LEU A 16 -2.72 15.10 8.08
CA LEU A 16 -3.93 14.36 8.46
C LEU A 16 -4.94 15.19 9.25
N THR A 17 -4.51 16.29 9.87
CA THR A 17 -5.37 17.13 10.73
C THR A 17 -5.89 18.37 10.03
N THR A 18 -5.18 18.91 9.03
CA THR A 18 -5.59 20.09 8.28
C THR A 18 -6.29 19.72 6.97
N ASN A 19 -5.51 19.26 6.00
CA ASN A 19 -5.94 18.70 4.74
C ASN A 19 -4.82 17.80 4.24
N SER A 20 -5.21 16.59 3.84
CA SER A 20 -4.31 15.58 3.30
C SER A 20 -3.52 15.97 2.06
N LEU A 21 -3.92 17.09 1.44
CA LEU A 21 -3.23 17.84 0.42
C LEU A 21 -3.10 19.28 0.93
N SER A 22 -1.88 19.78 1.09
CA SER A 22 -1.63 21.14 1.58
C SER A 22 -0.52 21.82 0.79
N ARG A 23 -0.59 23.16 0.69
CA ARG A 23 0.48 23.96 0.09
C ARG A 23 1.74 23.92 0.94
N LEU A 24 2.89 23.98 0.28
CA LEU A 24 4.20 23.94 0.93
C LEU A 24 4.38 25.13 1.87
N SER A 25 3.95 26.32 1.47
CA SER A 25 3.92 27.53 2.30
C SER A 25 3.12 27.34 3.59
N THR A 26 1.95 26.72 3.50
CA THR A 26 1.07 26.44 4.64
C THR A 26 1.70 25.44 5.61
N LEU A 27 2.37 24.41 5.07
CA LEU A 27 3.08 23.42 5.88
C LEU A 27 4.32 24.00 6.55
N CYS A 28 5.10 24.83 5.84
CA CYS A 28 6.25 25.53 6.40
C CYS A 28 5.83 26.41 7.58
N ALA A 29 4.74 27.16 7.45
CA ALA A 29 4.20 27.98 8.52
C ALA A 29 3.73 27.14 9.71
N SER A 30 3.03 26.04 9.45
CA SER A 30 2.47 25.17 10.52
C SER A 30 3.55 24.42 11.30
N LEU A 31 4.58 23.94 10.60
CA LEU A 31 5.69 23.18 11.19
C LEU A 31 6.87 24.04 11.63
N GLN A 32 6.83 25.35 11.34
CA GLN A 32 7.95 26.28 11.55
C GLN A 32 9.26 25.74 10.95
N ALA A 33 9.16 25.14 9.76
CA ALA A 33 10.26 24.48 9.08
C ALA A 33 10.49 25.13 7.71
N PRO A 34 11.76 25.22 7.25
CA PRO A 34 12.04 25.78 5.95
C PRO A 34 11.68 24.79 4.83
N VAL A 35 11.53 25.31 3.62
CA VAL A 35 11.08 24.57 2.43
C VAL A 35 11.96 23.34 2.16
N GLU A 36 13.29 23.51 2.20
CA GLU A 36 14.26 22.45 1.96
C GLU A 36 14.12 21.30 2.96
N HIS A 37 13.75 21.59 4.20
CA HIS A 37 13.55 20.57 5.22
C HIS A 37 12.33 19.71 4.89
N ILE A 38 11.18 20.32 4.58
CA ILE A 38 9.98 19.57 4.20
C ILE A 38 10.22 18.74 2.93
N LEU A 39 10.90 19.33 1.93
CA LEU A 39 11.22 18.62 0.70
C LEU A 39 12.16 17.43 0.92
N SER A 40 13.10 17.53 1.86
CA SER A 40 13.99 16.42 2.22
C SER A 40 13.22 15.24 2.83
N ILE A 41 12.23 15.51 3.70
CA ILE A 41 11.34 14.50 4.30
C ILE A 41 10.51 13.82 3.20
N VAL A 42 9.92 14.61 2.30
CA VAL A 42 9.10 14.08 1.20
C VAL A 42 9.94 13.19 0.27
N ALA A 43 11.18 13.60 -0.02
CA ALA A 43 12.10 12.81 -0.84
C ALA A 43 12.54 11.51 -0.14
N ALA A 44 12.73 11.53 1.19
CA ALA A 44 13.09 10.36 1.97
C ALA A 44 11.95 9.33 2.07
N HIS A 45 10.69 9.76 1.96
CA HIS A 45 9.51 8.92 2.17
C HIS A 45 8.48 8.99 1.02
N PRO A 46 8.87 8.60 -0.22
CA PRO A 46 8.05 8.78 -1.42
C PRO A 46 6.79 7.90 -1.48
N PHE A 47 6.68 6.92 -0.58
CA PHE A 47 5.49 6.08 -0.46
C PHE A 47 4.46 6.63 0.53
N VAL A 48 4.86 7.60 1.35
CA VAL A 48 3.99 8.25 2.32
C VAL A 48 3.59 9.63 1.80
N PHE A 49 4.53 10.36 1.21
CA PHE A 49 4.32 11.70 0.70
C PHE A 49 4.56 11.80 -0.80
N ALA A 50 3.78 12.68 -1.44
CA ALA A 50 4.01 13.12 -2.80
C ALA A 50 4.13 14.63 -2.87
N ARG A 51 5.01 15.11 -3.76
CA ARG A 51 5.11 16.51 -4.17
C ARG A 51 4.42 16.68 -5.52
N LEU A 52 3.41 17.53 -5.56
CA LEU A 52 2.71 17.94 -6.78
C LEU A 52 3.15 19.36 -7.13
N ARG A 53 3.64 19.56 -8.36
CA ARG A 53 4.09 20.88 -8.80
C ARG A 53 2.88 21.77 -9.08
N ALA A 54 2.81 22.90 -8.40
CA ALA A 54 1.74 23.86 -8.58
C ALA A 54 1.92 24.61 -9.92
N THR A 55 0.88 24.63 -10.76
CA THR A 55 0.87 25.40 -12.01
C THR A 55 0.30 26.81 -11.83
N ASP A 56 -0.53 26.98 -10.80
CA ASP A 56 -1.21 28.22 -10.42
C ASP A 56 -0.29 29.16 -9.63
N THR A 57 0.58 28.61 -8.79
CA THR A 57 1.51 29.38 -7.94
C THR A 57 2.91 28.75 -7.99
N PRO A 58 3.74 29.10 -8.98
CA PRO A 58 5.08 28.53 -9.14
C PRO A 58 5.92 28.68 -7.86
N GLY A 59 6.46 27.56 -7.38
CA GLY A 59 7.28 27.53 -6.16
C GLY A 59 6.51 27.20 -4.88
N ASP A 60 5.18 27.31 -4.87
CA ASP A 60 4.33 26.88 -3.76
C ASP A 60 3.61 25.57 -4.09
N ASP A 61 4.43 24.53 -4.24
CA ASP A 61 3.98 23.17 -4.55
C ASP A 61 3.03 22.61 -3.49
N ARG A 62 2.31 21.55 -3.83
CA ARG A 62 1.39 20.88 -2.91
C ARG A 62 2.00 19.57 -2.44
N ILE A 63 1.92 19.30 -1.14
CA ILE A 63 2.35 18.03 -0.55
C ILE A 63 1.10 17.23 -0.17
N ALA A 64 1.09 15.97 -0.57
CA ALA A 64 -0.03 15.06 -0.35
C ALA A 64 0.40 13.80 0.39
N VAL A 65 -0.50 13.24 1.19
CA VAL A 65 -0.36 11.88 1.72
C VAL A 65 -0.83 10.87 0.67
N VAL A 66 0.07 10.02 0.18
CA VAL A 66 -0.17 9.03 -0.90
C VAL A 66 -0.03 7.57 -0.44
N LEU A 67 0.02 7.36 0.87
CA LEU A 67 -0.01 6.04 1.47
C LEU A 67 -1.39 5.38 1.30
N ASP A 68 -1.39 4.12 0.86
CA ASP A 68 -2.58 3.28 0.82
C ASP A 68 -2.62 2.30 2.01
N LEU A 69 -3.41 2.64 3.03
CA LEU A 69 -3.70 1.79 4.18
C LEU A 69 -5.21 1.48 4.24
N THR A 70 -5.70 0.76 3.22
CA THR A 70 -7.11 0.44 3.06
C THR A 70 -7.52 -0.89 3.71
N ASN A 71 -8.81 -0.96 4.07
CA ASN A 71 -9.44 -2.18 4.57
C ASN A 71 -9.79 -3.14 3.42
N CYS A 72 -9.67 -4.44 3.66
CA CYS A 72 -10.00 -5.47 2.68
C CYS A 72 -11.50 -5.49 2.38
N THR A 73 -11.87 -5.24 1.12
CA THR A 73 -13.28 -5.23 0.69
C THR A 73 -13.97 -6.59 0.72
N PHE A 74 -13.20 -7.68 0.80
CA PHE A 74 -13.69 -9.05 0.91
C PHE A 74 -13.77 -9.57 2.34
N TYR A 75 -13.02 -8.97 3.28
CA TYR A 75 -12.94 -9.46 4.66
C TYR A 75 -14.31 -9.48 5.36
N ALA A 76 -15.10 -8.43 5.15
CA ALA A 76 -16.44 -8.33 5.70
C ALA A 76 -17.53 -9.02 4.85
N ARG A 77 -17.18 -9.70 3.73
CA ARG A 77 -18.17 -10.32 2.84
C ARG A 77 -18.46 -11.78 3.25
N PRO A 78 -19.68 -12.11 3.67
CA PRO A 78 -20.09 -13.50 3.86
C PRO A 78 -20.22 -14.25 2.51
N PRO A 79 -20.20 -15.60 2.50
CA PRO A 79 -19.99 -16.48 3.66
C PRO A 79 -18.50 -16.70 4.01
N ASN A 80 -17.59 -16.50 3.06
CA ASN A 80 -16.20 -17.00 3.18
C ASN A 80 -15.17 -15.92 3.56
N GLY A 81 -15.57 -14.65 3.68
CA GLY A 81 -14.64 -13.56 4.01
C GLY A 81 -13.50 -13.42 2.99
N CYS A 82 -12.35 -12.92 3.46
CA CYS A 82 -11.14 -12.85 2.65
C CYS A 82 -10.42 -14.21 2.63
N THR A 83 -10.32 -14.85 1.47
CA THR A 83 -9.63 -16.15 1.30
C THR A 83 -8.12 -16.02 1.07
N LYS A 84 -7.60 -14.80 0.96
CA LYS A 84 -6.17 -14.56 0.73
C LYS A 84 -5.33 -14.71 1.99
N ASP A 85 -5.96 -14.71 3.17
CA ASP A 85 -5.31 -14.86 4.47
C ASP A 85 -4.01 -14.04 4.57
N ILE A 86 -2.86 -14.68 4.83
CA ILE A 86 -1.55 -14.03 4.93
C ILE A 86 -1.08 -13.34 3.65
N ALA A 87 -1.62 -13.68 2.48
CA ALA A 87 -1.31 -13.00 1.22
C ALA A 87 -2.14 -11.72 1.01
N CYS A 88 -3.13 -11.43 1.87
CA CYS A 88 -3.94 -10.21 1.74
C CYS A 88 -3.10 -8.97 2.11
N PRO A 89 -2.99 -7.94 1.25
CA PRO A 89 -2.21 -6.73 1.53
C PRO A 89 -2.98 -5.64 2.27
N TYR A 90 -4.26 -5.90 2.56
CA TYR A 90 -5.18 -4.93 3.12
C TYR A 90 -5.46 -5.28 4.58
N LEU A 91 -5.83 -4.27 5.36
CA LEU A 91 -6.24 -4.49 6.74
C LEU A 91 -7.48 -5.38 6.80
N HIS A 92 -7.55 -6.19 7.84
CA HIS A 92 -8.71 -6.99 8.21
C HIS A 92 -9.34 -6.36 9.44
N LEU A 93 -10.15 -5.32 9.21
CA LEU A 93 -10.90 -4.61 10.24
C LEU A 93 -12.39 -4.67 9.97
N CYS A 94 -13.18 -4.65 11.04
CA CYS A 94 -14.61 -4.42 10.96
C CYS A 94 -14.87 -3.06 10.29
N PRO A 95 -15.83 -2.98 9.35
CA PRO A 95 -16.18 -1.72 8.70
C PRO A 95 -16.56 -0.60 9.69
N SER A 96 -17.00 -0.92 10.90
CA SER A 96 -17.29 0.09 11.93
C SER A 96 -16.06 0.82 12.47
N VAL A 97 -14.86 0.22 12.40
CA VAL A 97 -13.61 0.86 12.83
C VAL A 97 -13.14 1.89 11.81
N VAL A 98 -13.42 1.64 10.53
CA VAL A 98 -12.89 2.41 9.40
C VAL A 98 -13.93 3.32 8.76
N LEU A 99 -15.17 3.35 9.28
CA LEU A 99 -16.24 4.21 8.82
C LEU A 99 -16.71 5.10 9.98
N PRO A 100 -16.51 6.43 9.91
CA PRO A 100 -16.73 7.33 11.05
C PRO A 100 -18.18 7.35 11.55
N ASN A 101 -19.14 7.00 10.69
CA ASN A 101 -20.58 7.06 11.00
C ASN A 101 -21.22 5.69 11.28
N ARG A 102 -20.42 4.62 11.43
CA ARG A 102 -20.93 3.26 11.61
C ARG A 102 -20.47 2.69 12.94
N ARG A 103 -21.40 2.47 13.87
CA ARG A 103 -21.10 1.72 15.11
C ARG A 103 -21.21 0.22 14.86
N CYS A 104 -20.37 -0.56 15.55
CA CYS A 104 -20.56 -2.01 15.58
C CYS A 104 -21.79 -2.33 16.43
N GLN A 105 -22.72 -3.12 15.88
CA GLN A 105 -23.91 -3.56 16.62
C GLN A 105 -23.58 -4.60 17.69
N ARG A 106 -22.41 -5.25 17.56
CA ARG A 106 -21.97 -6.39 18.36
C ARG A 106 -20.49 -6.22 18.71
N PRO A 107 -20.12 -5.24 19.56
CA PRO A 107 -18.72 -4.88 19.76
C PRO A 107 -17.92 -5.92 20.55
N HIS A 108 -18.59 -6.74 21.37
CA HIS A 108 -17.95 -7.76 22.20
C HIS A 108 -17.91 -9.14 21.55
N ASP A 109 -18.79 -9.40 20.58
CA ASP A 109 -18.96 -10.65 19.86
C ASP A 109 -18.89 -10.45 18.34
N CYS A 110 -18.17 -9.42 17.89
CA CYS A 110 -18.02 -9.15 16.46
C CYS A 110 -17.21 -10.28 15.81
N PRO A 111 -17.71 -10.90 14.72
CA PRO A 111 -16.91 -11.87 13.97
C PRO A 111 -15.76 -11.22 13.18
N LEU A 112 -15.70 -9.89 13.15
CA LEU A 112 -14.67 -9.12 12.46
C LEU A 112 -13.75 -8.43 13.47
N SER A 113 -12.45 -8.35 13.16
CA SER A 113 -11.48 -7.75 14.07
C SER A 113 -11.73 -6.25 14.28
N HIS A 114 -11.67 -5.81 15.53
CA HIS A 114 -11.63 -4.39 15.91
C HIS A 114 -10.23 -3.89 16.26
N SER A 115 -9.22 -4.78 16.20
CA SER A 115 -7.86 -4.48 16.66
C SER A 115 -6.89 -4.38 15.49
N LEU A 116 -5.98 -3.40 15.57
CA LEU A 116 -4.81 -3.28 14.69
C LEU A 116 -3.68 -4.23 15.09
N ASP A 117 -3.77 -4.83 16.28
CA ASP A 117 -2.72 -5.68 16.86
C ASP A 117 -2.86 -7.16 16.51
N THR A 118 -3.79 -7.53 15.62
CA THR A 118 -3.83 -8.89 15.09
C THR A 118 -2.57 -9.18 14.28
N GLU A 119 -2.13 -10.43 14.25
CA GLU A 119 -0.93 -10.84 13.50
C GLU A 119 -0.96 -10.33 12.05
N HIS A 120 -2.10 -10.52 11.38
CA HIS A 120 -2.30 -10.02 10.02
C HIS A 120 -2.17 -8.50 9.89
N ASN A 121 -2.84 -7.74 10.76
CA ASN A 121 -2.85 -6.28 10.68
C ASN A 121 -1.47 -5.70 11.02
N ARG A 122 -0.78 -6.25 12.04
CA ARG A 122 0.60 -5.87 12.39
C ARG A 122 1.55 -6.07 11.22
N ARG A 123 1.47 -7.21 10.54
CA ARG A 123 2.26 -7.47 9.32
C ARG A 123 2.00 -6.40 8.25
N VAL A 124 0.73 -6.12 7.94
CA VAL A 124 0.33 -5.10 6.94
C VAL A 124 0.87 -3.70 7.28
N ILE A 125 0.95 -3.36 8.58
CA ILE A 125 1.49 -2.10 9.11
C ILE A 125 3.03 -2.06 9.00
N ILE A 126 3.71 -3.13 9.42
CA ILE A 126 5.18 -3.26 9.36
C ILE A 126 5.67 -3.25 7.91
N GLU A 127 4.99 -3.95 7.01
CA GLU A 127 5.31 -3.95 5.58
C GLU A 127 5.31 -2.53 4.99
N ARG A 128 4.54 -1.60 5.60
CA ARG A 128 4.43 -0.20 5.21
C ARG A 128 5.36 0.76 5.99
N GLY A 129 6.13 0.27 6.95
CA GLY A 129 7.03 1.10 7.77
C GLY A 129 6.29 2.00 8.77
N LEU A 130 5.12 1.57 9.25
CA LEU A 130 4.22 2.35 10.10
C LEU A 130 4.14 1.83 11.55
N GLU A 131 4.98 0.87 11.91
CA GLU A 131 4.94 0.16 13.20
C GLU A 131 5.30 1.04 14.40
N ASN A 132 5.96 2.18 14.17
CA ASN A 132 6.28 3.15 15.20
C ASN A 132 5.22 4.26 15.34
N LEU A 133 4.12 4.20 14.57
CA LEU A 133 3.05 5.18 14.67
C LEU A 133 2.10 4.86 15.83
N PRO A 134 1.64 5.88 16.59
CA PRO A 134 0.59 5.70 17.57
C PRO A 134 -0.70 5.18 16.92
N GLN A 135 -1.46 4.35 17.63
CA GLN A 135 -2.72 3.78 17.15
C GLN A 135 -3.70 4.84 16.64
N LYS A 136 -3.78 6.00 17.32
CA LYS A 136 -4.60 7.13 16.88
C LYS A 136 -4.19 7.64 15.48
N THR A 137 -2.90 7.74 15.21
CA THR A 137 -2.38 8.17 13.90
C THR A 137 -2.64 7.12 12.83
N LEU A 138 -2.51 5.83 13.15
CA LEU A 138 -2.89 4.75 12.24
C LEU A 138 -4.39 4.80 11.90
N ILE A 139 -5.27 5.06 12.87
CA ILE A 139 -6.70 5.22 12.61
C ILE A 139 -6.95 6.44 11.73
N MET A 140 -6.33 7.59 12.00
CA MET A 140 -6.45 8.78 11.12
C MET A 140 -5.98 8.48 9.70
N LEU A 141 -4.86 7.76 9.54
CA LEU A 141 -4.39 7.28 8.24
C LEU A 141 -5.42 6.40 7.54
N ILE A 142 -5.96 5.40 8.23
CA ILE A 142 -6.95 4.47 7.67
C ILE A 142 -8.20 5.22 7.22
N LEU A 143 -8.71 6.13 8.05
CA LEU A 143 -9.86 6.95 7.73
C LEU A 143 -9.55 7.85 6.52
N ALA A 144 -8.35 8.43 6.48
CA ALA A 144 -7.93 9.28 5.38
C ALA A 144 -7.62 8.49 4.09
N SER A 145 -7.19 7.23 4.17
CA SER A 145 -7.03 6.32 3.01
C SER A 145 -8.37 5.73 2.54
N ALA A 146 -9.34 5.61 3.44
CA ALA A 146 -10.72 5.26 3.11
C ALA A 146 -11.51 6.44 2.56
N ASP A 147 -10.97 7.67 2.68
CA ASP A 147 -11.55 8.86 2.11
C ASP A 147 -11.59 8.72 0.57
N PRO A 148 -12.80 8.65 -0.02
CA PRO A 148 -12.95 8.55 -1.47
C PRO A 148 -12.38 9.77 -2.20
N SER A 149 -12.13 10.86 -1.47
CA SER A 149 -11.42 12.03 -1.95
C SER A 149 -9.95 11.74 -2.35
N LYS A 150 -9.34 10.67 -1.80
CA LYS A 150 -7.96 10.24 -2.11
C LYS A 150 -7.90 9.01 -3.00
N THR A 151 -8.87 8.12 -2.87
CA THR A 151 -9.01 7.01 -3.80
C THR A 151 -9.95 7.46 -4.90
N PHE A 152 -9.40 8.12 -5.93
CA PHE A 152 -10.13 8.37 -7.17
C PHE A 152 -10.57 7.03 -7.75
N ALA A 153 -11.77 6.60 -7.36
CA ALA A 153 -12.36 5.36 -7.82
C ALA A 153 -12.73 5.59 -9.27
N VAL A 154 -11.97 4.97 -10.16
CA VAL A 154 -12.23 5.07 -11.59
C VAL A 154 -13.20 3.97 -11.97
N CYS A 155 -14.29 4.35 -12.61
CA CYS A 155 -15.30 3.44 -13.13
C CYS A 155 -14.68 2.53 -14.21
N HIS A 156 -14.51 1.24 -13.91
CA HIS A 156 -13.73 0.31 -14.75
C HIS A 156 -14.49 -0.23 -15.98
N HIS A 157 -15.14 0.62 -16.77
CA HIS A 157 -15.78 0.18 -18.01
C HIS A 157 -14.82 0.28 -19.20
N LYS A 158 -13.98 -0.74 -19.37
CA LYS A 158 -13.20 -0.92 -20.60
C LYS A 158 -13.94 -1.85 -21.56
N PRO A 159 -14.15 -1.47 -22.83
CA PRO A 159 -14.17 -0.15 -23.47
C PRO A 159 -15.62 0.34 -23.70
N LYS A 160 -16.51 0.20 -22.69
CA LYS A 160 -17.93 0.53 -22.82
C LYS A 160 -18.28 1.77 -21.98
N PRO A 161 -19.29 2.55 -22.36
CA PRO A 161 -19.82 3.57 -21.47
C PRO A 161 -20.42 2.89 -20.23
N CYS A 162 -20.29 3.54 -19.07
CA CYS A 162 -20.97 3.14 -17.85
C CYS A 162 -22.48 3.16 -18.06
N ARG A 163 -23.16 2.05 -17.75
CA ARG A 163 -24.63 1.90 -17.88
C ARG A 163 -25.35 2.00 -16.53
N GLU A 164 -24.61 2.15 -15.45
CA GLU A 164 -25.16 2.29 -14.11
C GLU A 164 -25.69 3.72 -13.92
N ALA A 165 -27.01 3.81 -13.77
CA ALA A 165 -27.70 5.09 -13.54
C ALA A 165 -27.12 5.83 -12.32
N ASN A 166 -26.72 5.10 -11.27
CA ASN A 166 -26.22 5.63 -10.01
C ASN A 166 -24.74 5.32 -9.75
N CYS A 167 -23.91 5.15 -10.79
CA CYS A 167 -22.47 4.96 -10.58
C CYS A 167 -21.85 6.20 -9.92
N ASP A 168 -21.17 5.97 -8.80
CA ASP A 168 -20.57 6.98 -7.92
C ASP A 168 -19.04 7.01 -8.01
N ASP A 169 -18.50 6.57 -9.15
CA ASP A 169 -17.08 6.57 -9.50
C ASP A 169 -16.78 7.60 -10.61
N LEU A 170 -15.52 8.00 -10.77
CA LEU A 170 -15.08 8.82 -11.89
C LEU A 170 -15.22 8.07 -13.21
N HIS A 171 -15.92 8.68 -14.16
CA HIS A 171 -16.08 8.14 -15.51
C HIS A 171 -14.90 8.57 -16.37
N LEU A 172 -13.75 7.96 -16.08
CA LEU A 172 -12.50 8.21 -16.78
C LEU A 172 -11.88 6.90 -17.28
N CYS A 173 -11.16 7.02 -18.36
CA CYS A 173 -10.35 5.95 -18.90
C CYS A 173 -9.20 5.65 -17.92
N TYR A 174 -9.20 4.47 -17.31
CA TYR A 174 -8.09 4.02 -16.46
C TYR A 174 -6.70 4.19 -17.12
N PHE A 175 -6.55 3.80 -18.39
CA PHE A 175 -5.27 3.99 -19.11
C PHE A 175 -4.88 5.45 -19.31
N TYR A 176 -5.85 6.35 -19.51
CA TYR A 176 -5.59 7.79 -19.55
C TYR A 176 -5.15 8.31 -18.19
N MET A 177 -5.82 7.88 -17.12
CA MET A 177 -5.44 8.22 -15.75
C MET A 177 -4.01 7.75 -15.43
N CYS A 178 -3.64 6.53 -15.85
CA CYS A 178 -2.29 6.00 -15.66
C CYS A 178 -1.23 6.67 -16.58
N SER A 179 -1.61 7.04 -17.80
CA SER A 179 -0.70 7.56 -18.82
C SER A 179 -1.47 8.46 -19.80
N PRO A 180 -1.60 9.77 -19.49
CA PRO A 180 -2.46 10.69 -20.25
C PRO A 180 -2.13 10.77 -21.74
N HIS A 181 -0.85 10.63 -22.09
CA HIS A 181 -0.35 10.69 -23.47
C HIS A 181 -0.36 9.32 -24.20
N LEU A 182 -0.66 8.22 -23.48
CA LEU A 182 -0.53 6.85 -23.99
C LEU A 182 -1.82 6.05 -23.85
N CYS A 183 -2.99 6.71 -23.83
CA CYS A 183 -4.22 5.97 -23.98
C CYS A 183 -4.18 5.21 -25.31
N LYS A 184 -3.98 3.89 -25.24
CA LYS A 184 -3.87 2.99 -26.40
C LYS A 184 -5.12 2.92 -27.29
N TYR A 185 -6.18 3.64 -26.93
CA TYR A 185 -7.42 3.75 -27.68
C TYR A 185 -7.52 5.20 -28.16
N GLY A 186 -7.32 5.45 -29.45
CA GLY A 186 -7.48 6.78 -30.06
C GLY A 186 -8.88 7.34 -29.80
N ASP A 187 -9.91 6.62 -30.26
CA ASP A 187 -11.33 6.91 -29.97
C ASP A 187 -11.78 6.26 -28.65
N CYS A 188 -11.18 6.64 -27.53
CA CYS A 188 -11.50 6.02 -26.25
C CYS A 188 -12.92 6.38 -25.76
N LYS A 189 -13.79 5.37 -25.65
CA LYS A 189 -15.18 5.52 -25.16
C LYS A 189 -15.34 5.67 -23.65
N ALA A 190 -14.25 5.56 -22.88
CA ALA A 190 -14.27 5.58 -21.42
C ALA A 190 -14.12 6.99 -20.81
N GLY A 191 -13.97 8.03 -21.64
CA GLY A 191 -13.88 9.44 -21.22
C GLY A 191 -12.47 9.87 -20.77
N HIS A 192 -11.98 11.01 -21.28
CA HIS A 192 -10.65 11.58 -20.94
C HIS A 192 -10.73 12.96 -20.28
N SER A 193 -11.94 13.43 -19.94
CA SER A 193 -12.14 14.76 -19.39
C SER A 193 -12.69 14.70 -17.97
N LEU A 194 -11.95 15.28 -17.03
CA LEU A 194 -12.42 15.56 -15.67
C LEU A 194 -13.49 16.65 -15.64
N MET A 195 -13.61 17.45 -16.71
CA MET A 195 -14.53 18.58 -16.80
C MET A 195 -15.93 18.20 -17.31
N THR A 196 -16.29 16.91 -17.28
CA THR A 196 -17.68 16.51 -17.54
C THR A 196 -18.52 16.80 -16.31
N GLN A 197 -19.78 17.20 -16.49
CA GLN A 197 -20.68 17.52 -15.36
C GLN A 197 -20.69 16.39 -14.31
N ARG A 198 -20.73 15.13 -14.75
CA ARG A 198 -20.73 13.98 -13.84
C ARG A 198 -19.45 13.86 -13.00
N ASN A 199 -18.28 14.16 -13.58
CA ASN A 199 -17.01 14.13 -12.86
C ASN A 199 -16.88 15.34 -11.92
N ILE A 200 -17.40 16.51 -12.32
CA ILE A 200 -17.50 17.69 -11.46
C ILE A 200 -18.41 17.39 -10.26
N ASP A 201 -19.61 16.85 -10.49
CA ASP A 201 -20.55 16.45 -9.44
C ASP A 201 -19.91 15.42 -8.48
N TYR A 202 -19.14 14.47 -9.02
CA TYR A 202 -18.37 13.52 -8.20
C TYR A 202 -17.38 14.27 -7.30
N LEU A 203 -16.57 15.17 -7.86
CA LEU A 203 -15.57 15.91 -7.08
C LEU A 203 -16.25 16.80 -6.03
N GLU A 204 -17.32 17.51 -6.39
CA GLU A 204 -18.10 18.34 -5.46
C GLU A 204 -18.69 17.53 -4.31
N ARG A 205 -19.37 16.40 -4.59
CA ARG A 205 -19.92 15.51 -3.56
C ARG A 205 -18.85 14.94 -2.62
N ARG A 206 -17.60 14.85 -3.07
CA ARG A 206 -16.45 14.39 -2.28
C ARG A 206 -15.66 15.53 -1.63
N GLY A 207 -16.12 16.78 -1.72
CA GLY A 207 -15.42 17.93 -1.17
C GLY A 207 -14.13 18.30 -1.92
N LEU A 208 -13.96 17.78 -3.13
CA LEU A 208 -12.76 17.90 -3.97
C LEU A 208 -12.86 18.96 -5.07
N ALA A 209 -13.90 19.78 -5.07
CA ALA A 209 -14.10 20.82 -6.09
C ALA A 209 -12.92 21.81 -6.21
N HIS A 210 -12.09 21.89 -5.18
CA HIS A 210 -10.91 22.77 -5.09
C HIS A 210 -9.61 22.13 -5.61
N ILE A 211 -9.62 20.82 -5.94
CA ILE A 211 -8.45 20.14 -6.48
C ILE A 211 -8.41 20.33 -7.99
N GLU A 212 -7.23 20.71 -8.49
CA GLU A 212 -7.02 20.87 -9.91
C GLU A 212 -7.06 19.51 -10.63
N PRO A 213 -7.66 19.42 -11.84
CA PRO A 213 -7.72 18.17 -12.59
C PRO A 213 -6.36 17.47 -12.78
N ILE A 214 -5.29 18.26 -12.91
CA ILE A 214 -3.93 17.73 -13.05
C ILE A 214 -3.45 17.04 -11.77
N ASP A 215 -3.81 17.56 -10.59
CA ASP A 215 -3.47 16.97 -9.30
C ASP A 215 -4.25 15.66 -9.09
N VAL A 216 -5.53 15.61 -9.51
CA VAL A 216 -6.33 14.39 -9.48
C VAL A 216 -5.65 13.26 -10.27
N ILE A 217 -5.22 13.54 -11.50
CA ILE A 217 -4.51 12.57 -12.34
C ILE A 217 -3.17 12.18 -11.71
N ALA A 218 -2.39 13.15 -11.24
CA ALA A 218 -1.08 12.89 -10.64
C ALA A 218 -1.19 12.02 -9.38
N LEU A 219 -2.10 12.36 -8.47
CA LEU A 219 -2.35 11.58 -7.25
C LEU A 219 -2.82 10.17 -7.55
N PHE A 220 -3.77 9.99 -8.49
CA PHE A 220 -4.20 8.66 -8.90
C PHE A 220 -3.01 7.81 -9.38
N ARG A 221 -2.13 8.37 -10.22
CA ARG A 221 -0.95 7.67 -10.73
C ARG A 221 0.00 7.26 -9.61
N ILE A 222 0.31 8.18 -8.70
CA ILE A 222 1.24 7.91 -7.59
C ILE A 222 0.67 6.80 -6.70
N VAL A 223 -0.61 6.88 -6.35
CA VAL A 223 -1.27 5.87 -5.52
C VAL A 223 -1.32 4.52 -6.23
N ASP A 224 -1.66 4.48 -7.52
CA ASP A 224 -1.69 3.24 -8.32
C ASP A 224 -0.30 2.60 -8.47
N GLU A 225 0.74 3.41 -8.72
CA GLU A 225 2.12 2.96 -8.73
C GLU A 225 2.57 2.43 -7.37
N ASN A 226 2.21 3.10 -6.27
CA ASN A 226 2.53 2.65 -4.91
C ASN A 226 1.85 1.30 -4.59
N LYS A 227 0.61 1.09 -5.03
CA LYS A 227 -0.08 -0.21 -4.93
C LYS A 227 0.67 -1.31 -5.69
N LYS A 228 1.10 -1.04 -6.93
CA LYS A 228 1.88 -1.98 -7.75
C LYS A 228 3.23 -2.30 -7.14
N ARG A 229 3.96 -1.29 -6.65
CA ARG A 229 5.27 -1.48 -5.97
C ARG A 229 5.13 -2.30 -4.70
N SER A 230 4.09 -2.04 -3.89
CA SER A 230 3.79 -2.83 -2.69
C SER A 230 3.44 -4.28 -3.02
N HIS A 231 2.82 -4.55 -4.16
CA HIS A 231 2.59 -5.91 -4.65
C HIS A 231 3.88 -6.60 -5.11
N PHE A 232 4.72 -5.88 -5.84
CA PHE A 232 5.99 -6.40 -6.34
C PHE A 232 6.98 -6.74 -5.21
N TYR A 233 7.10 -5.87 -4.21
CA TYR A 233 7.96 -6.11 -3.04
C TYR A 233 7.58 -7.38 -2.29
N ARG A 234 6.27 -7.63 -2.10
CA ARG A 234 5.77 -8.87 -1.46
C ARG A 234 6.12 -10.11 -2.27
N TYR A 235 5.94 -10.06 -3.59
CA TYR A 235 6.33 -11.17 -4.47
C TYR A 235 7.83 -11.50 -4.34
N GLN A 236 8.69 -10.49 -4.19
CA GLN A 236 10.12 -10.71 -3.99
C GLN A 236 10.44 -11.37 -2.63
N LEU A 237 9.79 -10.93 -1.55
CA LEU A 237 9.97 -11.53 -0.22
C LEU A 237 9.53 -13.00 -0.18
N GLU A 238 8.39 -13.31 -0.80
CA GLU A 238 7.89 -14.69 -0.92
C GLU A 238 8.90 -15.59 -1.66
N GLN A 239 9.48 -15.09 -2.76
CA GLN A 239 10.52 -15.81 -3.52
C GLN A 239 11.78 -16.05 -2.67
N GLN A 240 12.21 -15.08 -1.88
CA GLN A 240 13.36 -15.24 -0.98
C GLN A 240 13.10 -16.28 0.11
N GLN A 241 11.91 -16.27 0.73
CA GLN A 241 11.54 -17.25 1.75
C GLN A 241 11.48 -18.66 1.18
N GLN A 242 10.92 -18.84 -0.01
CA GLN A 242 10.88 -20.14 -0.69
C GLN A 242 12.29 -20.65 -1.01
N GLN A 243 13.19 -19.79 -1.47
CA GLN A 243 14.59 -20.17 -1.71
C GLN A 243 15.30 -20.57 -0.41
N GLN A 244 15.09 -19.85 0.69
CA GLN A 244 15.66 -20.20 1.99
C GLN A 244 15.13 -21.55 2.50
N GLN A 245 13.83 -21.82 2.37
CA GLN A 245 13.25 -23.12 2.73
C GLN A 245 13.81 -24.26 1.89
N GLN A 246 13.97 -24.06 0.57
CA GLN A 246 14.60 -25.05 -0.31
C GLN A 246 16.06 -25.32 0.07
N GLN A 247 16.84 -24.28 0.39
CA GLN A 247 18.22 -24.44 0.84
C GLN A 247 18.29 -25.22 2.17
N GLN A 248 17.40 -24.92 3.13
CA GLN A 248 17.33 -25.65 4.39
C GLN A 248 16.97 -27.12 4.18
N GLN A 249 16.00 -27.42 3.30
CA GLN A 249 15.64 -28.80 2.96
C GLN A 249 16.79 -29.54 2.28
N GLN A 250 17.52 -28.91 1.36
CA GLN A 250 18.70 -29.51 0.72
C GLN A 250 19.82 -29.77 1.72
N GLN A 251 20.07 -28.86 2.67
CA GLN A 251 21.07 -29.07 3.73
C GLN A 251 20.68 -30.24 4.65
N GLN A 252 19.40 -30.35 5.02
CA GLN A 252 18.90 -31.46 5.83
C GLN A 252 18.96 -32.81 5.09
N GLN A 253 18.76 -32.82 3.77
CA GLN A 253 18.88 -34.02 2.93
C GLN A 253 20.33 -34.40 2.59
N ALA A 254 21.28 -33.46 2.64
CA ALA A 254 22.70 -33.72 2.39
C ALA A 254 23.46 -34.28 3.61
N GLN A 255 22.97 -34.04 4.84
CA GLN A 255 23.62 -34.54 6.06
C GLN A 255 23.66 -36.09 6.19
N PRO A 256 22.62 -36.86 5.81
CA PRO A 256 22.68 -38.32 5.83
C PRO A 256 23.64 -38.92 4.80
N MET A 257 23.82 -38.27 3.65
CA MET A 257 24.68 -38.75 2.56
C MET A 257 26.18 -38.59 2.87
N MET A 258 26.60 -37.53 3.57
CA MET A 258 28.00 -37.38 4.00
C MET A 258 28.40 -38.40 5.07
N ILE A 259 27.49 -38.74 6.00
CA ILE A 259 27.77 -39.75 7.04
C ILE A 259 27.96 -41.14 6.40
N MET A 260 27.17 -41.48 5.38
CA MET A 260 27.26 -42.78 4.70
C MET A 260 28.52 -42.93 3.83
N THR A 261 29.00 -41.86 3.19
CA THR A 261 30.26 -41.87 2.43
C THR A 261 31.49 -42.02 3.34
N LEU A 262 31.51 -41.34 4.48
CA LEU A 262 32.60 -41.48 5.47
C LEU A 262 32.65 -42.89 6.10
N MET A 263 31.51 -43.55 6.28
CA MET A 263 31.46 -44.92 6.79
C MET A 263 31.89 -46.00 5.78
N MET A 264 31.90 -45.69 4.47
CA MET A 264 32.36 -46.64 3.45
C MET A 264 33.87 -46.55 3.18
N ASP A 265 34.52 -45.40 3.41
CA ASP A 265 35.98 -45.25 3.26
C ASP A 265 36.77 -45.87 4.43
N GLU A 266 36.19 -45.98 5.64
CA GLU A 266 36.87 -46.60 6.79
C GLU A 266 36.96 -48.13 6.72
N HIS A 267 36.32 -48.79 5.75
CA HIS A 267 36.41 -50.25 5.58
C HIS A 267 37.36 -50.68 4.45
N GLY A 268 38.05 -49.74 3.79
CA GLY A 268 38.96 -50.02 2.67
C GLY A 268 40.44 -50.23 3.01
N HIS A 269 40.89 -50.01 4.26
CA HIS A 269 42.33 -49.93 4.58
C HIS A 269 42.85 -50.81 5.73
N GLN A 270 42.12 -51.83 6.18
CA GLN A 270 42.63 -52.80 7.15
C GLN A 270 42.80 -54.22 6.60
N GLN A 271 43.69 -54.42 5.62
CA GLN A 271 44.36 -55.71 5.44
C GLN A 271 45.78 -55.50 4.93
N GLN A 272 46.74 -55.50 5.85
CA GLN A 272 48.03 -56.20 5.75
C GLN A 272 48.92 -55.83 6.96
N GLN A 273 48.99 -56.74 7.95
CA GLN A 273 50.20 -56.88 8.75
C GLN A 273 50.54 -58.38 8.89
N PRO A 274 51.83 -58.74 8.88
CA PRO A 274 52.28 -60.13 8.72
C PRO A 274 52.39 -60.84 10.07
N MET A 275 52.00 -62.12 10.10
CA MET A 275 52.24 -63.01 11.24
C MET A 275 53.74 -63.31 11.37
N ILE A 276 54.31 -62.92 12.51
CA ILE A 276 55.59 -63.43 13.00
C ILE A 276 55.28 -64.71 13.79
N MET A 277 55.70 -65.85 13.27
CA MET A 277 55.68 -67.12 13.99
C MET A 277 57.07 -67.39 14.59
N PHE A 278 57.08 -67.72 15.88
CA PHE A 278 58.20 -68.34 16.58
C PHE A 278 58.37 -69.80 16.15
#